data_AF-H1B553-F1
#
_entry.id   AF-H1B553-F1
#
_cell.length_a   1.000
_cell.length_b   1.000
_cell.length_c   1.000
_cell.angle_alpha   90.00
_cell.angle_beta   90.00
_cell.angle_gamma   90.00
#
_symmetry.space_group_name_H-M   'P 1'
#
loop_
_entity.id
_entity.type
_entity.pdbx_description
1 polymer ?
#
loop_
_entity_poly.entity_id
_entity_poly.type
_entity_poly.pdbx_seq_one_letter_code
_entity_poly.pdbx_strand_id
1 'polypeptide(L)'
;MNDFEQLVYLFENNGKNDILKSKERLVKVFMDKYEEMQKDDELWSTAMAIQMGEARYRYGLEDSFEEGKIEGEKIGIQKGRISLLLKLLKSKYHEDCSAWLLSLNDEQMEAVSSLILVCNSFQELKNQVTIMK
;
A
#
# COMPACT_ATOMS: atom_id res chain seq x y z
N MET A 1 -41.84 -6.22 28.15
CA MET A 1 -40.77 -5.54 27.41
C MET A 1 -39.47 -6.24 27.74
N ASN A 2 -38.83 -6.87 26.77
CA ASN A 2 -37.58 -7.60 26.96
C ASN A 2 -36.40 -6.60 27.10
N ASP A 3 -35.29 -7.03 27.71
CA ASP A 3 -34.13 -6.18 27.98
C ASP A 3 -33.56 -5.50 26.71
N PHE A 4 -33.67 -6.14 25.54
CA PHE A 4 -33.34 -5.58 24.22
C PHE A 4 -34.33 -4.50 23.75
N GLU A 5 -35.63 -4.68 24.01
CA GLU A 5 -36.64 -3.67 23.66
C GLU A 5 -36.47 -2.42 24.54
N GLN A 6 -36.18 -2.60 25.83
CA GLN A 6 -35.84 -1.49 26.73
C GLN A 6 -34.60 -0.73 26.24
N LEU A 7 -33.64 -1.43 25.64
CA LEU A 7 -32.43 -0.84 25.07
C LEU A 7 -32.74 0.07 23.86
N VAL A 8 -33.49 -0.43 22.88
CA VAL A 8 -33.90 0.35 21.70
C VAL A 8 -34.63 1.62 22.14
N TYR A 9 -35.52 1.47 23.11
CA TYR A 9 -36.25 2.59 23.70
C TYR A 9 -35.35 3.63 24.39
N LEU A 10 -34.30 3.22 25.10
CA LEU A 10 -33.35 4.13 25.75
C LEU A 10 -32.49 4.91 24.75
N PHE A 11 -32.12 4.28 23.62
CA PHE A 11 -31.39 4.94 22.53
C PHE A 11 -32.27 5.95 21.79
N GLU A 12 -33.54 5.60 21.53
CA GLU A 12 -34.50 6.51 20.89
C GLU A 12 -34.83 7.73 21.75
N ASN A 13 -34.88 7.58 23.08
CA ASN A 13 -35.32 8.63 24.00
C ASN A 13 -34.18 9.36 24.75
N ASN A 14 -32.92 9.04 24.45
CA ASN A 14 -31.71 9.80 24.80
C ASN A 14 -31.54 10.21 26.30
N GLY A 15 -31.96 9.34 27.22
CA GLY A 15 -31.83 9.56 28.67
C GLY A 15 -30.41 9.37 29.20
N LYS A 16 -29.59 10.44 29.21
CA LYS A 16 -28.14 10.39 29.55
C LYS A 16 -27.77 9.71 30.89
N ASN A 17 -28.60 9.79 31.93
CA ASN A 17 -28.32 9.20 33.25
C ASN A 17 -28.69 7.71 33.34
N ASP A 18 -29.73 7.28 32.62
CA ASP A 18 -30.13 5.87 32.55
C ASP A 18 -29.16 5.07 31.67
N ILE A 19 -28.54 5.72 30.68
CA ILE A 19 -27.45 5.15 29.84
C ILE A 19 -26.21 4.82 30.67
N LEU A 20 -25.90 5.58 31.72
CA LEU A 20 -24.73 5.34 32.58
C LEU A 20 -24.95 4.16 33.53
N LYS A 21 -26.15 4.04 34.13
CA LYS A 21 -26.53 2.84 34.91
C LYS A 21 -26.74 1.62 34.04
N SER A 22 -27.14 1.82 32.78
CA SER A 22 -27.29 0.74 31.81
C SER A 22 -25.96 0.33 31.17
N LYS A 23 -24.90 1.14 31.16
CA LYS A 23 -23.61 0.77 30.53
C LYS A 23 -23.01 -0.52 31.10
N GLU A 24 -22.96 -0.69 32.42
CA GLU A 24 -22.47 -1.92 33.06
C GLU A 24 -23.42 -3.10 32.79
N ARG A 25 -24.73 -2.87 32.85
CA ARG A 25 -25.75 -3.87 32.50
C ARG A 25 -25.70 -4.25 31.01
N LEU A 26 -25.36 -3.31 30.15
CA LEU A 26 -25.28 -3.43 28.70
C LEU A 26 -24.07 -4.26 28.30
N VAL A 27 -22.90 -3.94 28.87
CA VAL A 27 -21.71 -4.78 28.73
C VAL A 27 -22.03 -6.21 29.17
N LYS A 28 -22.71 -6.39 30.31
CA LYS A 28 -23.12 -7.72 30.77
C LYS A 28 -24.05 -8.43 29.78
N VAL A 29 -25.11 -7.78 29.29
CA VAL A 29 -26.03 -8.36 28.30
C VAL A 29 -25.32 -8.71 26.99
N PHE A 30 -24.37 -7.89 26.53
CA PHE A 30 -23.54 -8.19 25.37
C PHE A 30 -22.63 -9.40 25.62
N MET A 31 -22.00 -9.48 26.80
CA MET A 31 -21.15 -10.63 27.17
C MET A 31 -21.98 -11.91 27.28
N ASP A 32 -23.15 -11.86 27.92
CA ASP A 32 -24.06 -13.00 28.04
C ASP A 32 -24.52 -13.49 26.64
N LYS A 33 -24.87 -12.56 25.74
CA LYS A 33 -25.25 -12.90 24.35
C LYS A 33 -24.09 -13.43 23.53
N TYR A 34 -22.88 -12.92 23.75
CA TYR A 34 -21.67 -13.42 23.11
C TYR A 34 -21.34 -14.84 23.57
N GLU A 35 -21.45 -15.13 24.87
CA GLU A 35 -21.29 -16.48 25.43
C GLU A 35 -22.39 -17.45 24.97
N GLU A 36 -23.63 -16.97 24.81
CA GLU A 36 -24.72 -17.76 24.21
C GLU A 36 -24.41 -18.10 22.75
N MET A 37 -23.93 -17.13 21.97
CA MET A 37 -23.53 -17.33 20.58
C MET A 37 -22.37 -18.32 20.45
N GLN A 38 -21.40 -18.29 21.37
CA GLN A 38 -20.28 -19.25 21.40
C GLN A 38 -20.71 -20.70 21.63
N LYS A 39 -21.89 -20.94 22.21
CA LYS A 39 -22.43 -22.29 22.46
C LYS A 39 -23.13 -22.87 21.24
N ASP A 40 -23.44 -22.05 20.25
CA ASP A 40 -23.99 -22.46 18.96
C ASP A 40 -22.85 -22.55 17.94
N ASP A 41 -22.35 -23.78 17.71
CA ASP A 41 -21.16 -24.02 16.86
C ASP A 41 -21.35 -23.51 15.42
N GLU A 42 -22.55 -23.60 14.86
CA GLU A 42 -22.83 -23.18 13.48
C GLU A 42 -22.88 -21.65 13.38
N LEU A 43 -23.60 -21.00 14.30
CA LEU A 43 -23.69 -19.55 14.35
C LEU A 43 -22.33 -18.91 14.68
N TRP A 44 -21.60 -19.46 15.64
CA TRP A 44 -20.29 -18.99 16.06
C TRP A 44 -19.24 -19.12 14.94
N SER A 45 -19.16 -20.29 14.31
CA SER A 45 -18.22 -20.52 13.21
C SER A 45 -18.51 -19.63 12.00
N THR A 46 -19.80 -19.40 11.70
CA THR A 46 -20.23 -18.49 10.62
C THR A 46 -19.85 -17.05 10.93
N ALA A 47 -20.13 -16.56 12.14
CA ALA A 47 -19.77 -15.19 12.54
C ALA A 47 -18.25 -14.98 12.53
N MET A 48 -17.48 -15.95 13.02
CA MET A 48 -16.02 -15.92 12.99
C MET A 48 -15.48 -15.90 11.56
N ALA A 49 -16.04 -16.72 10.66
CA ALA A 49 -15.63 -16.77 9.26
C ALA A 49 -15.84 -15.42 8.55
N ILE A 50 -16.95 -14.73 8.82
CA ILE A 50 -17.24 -13.38 8.30
C ILE A 50 -16.22 -12.38 8.84
N GLN A 51 -16.01 -12.32 10.15
CA GLN A 51 -15.05 -11.38 10.76
C GLN A 51 -13.62 -11.58 10.27
N MET A 52 -13.18 -12.84 10.19
CA MET A 52 -11.88 -13.18 9.63
C MET A 52 -11.80 -12.83 8.13
N GLY A 53 -12.88 -13.02 7.37
CA GLY A 53 -12.99 -12.63 5.97
C GLY A 53 -12.83 -11.12 5.77
N GLU A 54 -13.53 -10.31 6.56
CA GLU A 54 -13.42 -8.85 6.55
C GLU A 54 -12.02 -8.37 6.97
N ALA A 55 -11.43 -8.99 7.99
CA ALA A 55 -10.06 -8.71 8.40
C ALA A 55 -9.07 -9.00 7.27
N ARG A 56 -9.16 -10.18 6.63
CA ARG A 56 -8.34 -10.54 5.46
C ARG A 56 -8.52 -9.58 4.30
N TYR A 57 -9.75 -9.15 4.01
CA TYR A 57 -10.01 -8.18 2.94
C TYR A 57 -9.34 -6.84 3.23
N ARG A 58 -9.43 -6.34 4.48
CA ARG A 58 -8.78 -5.09 4.89
C ARG A 58 -7.26 -5.17 4.84
N TYR A 59 -6.67 -6.20 5.47
CA TYR A 59 -5.22 -6.36 5.47
C TYR A 59 -4.68 -6.63 4.07
N GLY A 60 -5.35 -7.47 3.26
CA GLY A 60 -4.95 -7.70 1.88
C GLY A 60 -5.04 -6.43 1.00
N LEU A 61 -6.01 -5.55 1.27
CA LEU A 61 -6.11 -4.25 0.59
C LEU A 61 -4.99 -3.29 1.03
N GLU A 62 -4.62 -3.30 2.30
CA GLU A 62 -3.53 -2.49 2.85
C GLU A 62 -2.15 -2.95 2.34
N ASP A 63 -1.90 -4.26 2.36
CA ASP A 63 -0.67 -4.86 1.83
C ASP A 63 -0.51 -4.57 0.33
N SER A 64 -1.56 -4.80 -0.46
CA SER A 64 -1.52 -4.52 -1.90
C SER A 64 -1.37 -3.03 -2.22
N PHE A 65 -1.89 -2.15 -1.38
CA PHE A 65 -1.68 -0.71 -1.52
C PHE A 65 -0.21 -0.34 -1.27
N GLU A 66 0.40 -0.85 -0.21
CA GLU A 66 1.80 -0.56 0.11
C GLU A 66 2.76 -1.16 -0.93
N GLU A 67 2.52 -2.40 -1.38
CA GLU A 67 3.25 -3.01 -2.49
C GLU A 67 3.16 -2.17 -3.77
N GLY A 68 1.95 -1.72 -4.10
CA GLY A 68 1.71 -0.86 -5.27
C GLY A 68 2.43 0.48 -5.17
N LYS A 69 2.51 1.06 -3.97
CA LYS A 69 3.25 2.30 -3.70
C LYS A 69 4.76 2.10 -3.89
N ILE A 70 5.33 1.04 -3.32
CA ILE A 70 6.76 0.71 -3.45
C ILE A 70 7.14 0.50 -4.92
N GLU A 71 6.35 -0.30 -5.65
CA GLU A 71 6.61 -0.55 -7.07
C GLU A 71 6.44 0.72 -7.90
N GLY A 72 5.44 1.55 -7.57
CA GLY A 72 5.24 2.86 -8.20
C GLY A 72 6.41 3.81 -7.98
N GLU A 73 6.95 3.90 -6.75
CA GLU A 73 8.13 4.70 -6.44
C GLU A 73 9.37 4.22 -7.21
N LYS A 74 9.59 2.90 -7.26
CA LYS A 74 10.70 2.30 -8.00
C LYS A 74 10.64 2.62 -9.50
N ILE A 75 9.47 2.44 -10.12
CA ILE A 75 9.24 2.78 -11.53
C ILE A 75 9.42 4.29 -11.76
N GLY A 76 8.94 5.12 -10.83
CA GLY A 76 9.04 6.58 -10.87
C GLY A 76 10.49 7.06 -10.86
N ILE A 77 11.30 6.53 -9.93
CA ILE A 77 12.73 6.83 -9.83
C ILE A 77 13.45 6.43 -11.13
N GLN A 78 13.18 5.24 -11.66
CA GLN A 78 13.82 4.76 -12.89
C GLN A 78 13.46 5.65 -14.10
N LYS A 79 12.18 5.98 -14.27
CA LYS A 79 11.72 6.90 -15.33
C LYS A 79 12.32 8.30 -15.18
N GLY A 80 12.42 8.79 -13.95
CA GLY A 80 13.06 10.08 -13.63
C GLY A 80 14.54 10.10 -14.03
N ARG A 81 15.29 9.06 -13.67
CA ARG A 81 16.70 8.89 -14.04
C ARG A 81 16.89 8.86 -15.56
N ILE A 82 16.08 8.07 -16.28
CA ILE A 82 16.10 8.02 -17.75
C ILE A 82 15.82 9.41 -18.35
N SER A 83 14.76 10.08 -17.89
CA SER A 83 14.39 11.41 -18.39
C SER A 83 15.51 12.45 -18.20
N LEU A 84 16.15 12.44 -17.03
CA LEU A 84 17.26 13.34 -16.73
C LEU A 84 18.47 13.06 -17.63
N LEU A 85 18.89 11.79 -17.73
CA LEU A 85 20.02 11.39 -18.56
C LEU A 85 19.80 11.72 -20.04
N LEU A 86 18.59 11.53 -20.57
CA LEU A 86 18.27 11.95 -21.94
C LEU A 86 18.44 13.44 -22.16
N LYS A 87 17.99 14.27 -21.22
CA LYS A 87 18.17 15.73 -21.30
C LYS A 87 19.66 16.10 -21.28
N LEU A 88 20.43 15.49 -20.39
CA LEU A 88 21.87 15.76 -20.27
C LEU A 88 22.64 15.30 -21.52
N LEU A 89 22.38 14.10 -22.02
CA LEU A 89 23.02 13.57 -23.23
C LEU A 89 22.70 14.42 -24.45
N LYS A 90 21.42 14.79 -24.63
CA LYS A 90 21.00 15.68 -25.71
C LYS A 90 21.61 17.07 -25.58
N SER A 91 21.79 17.58 -24.36
CA SER A 91 22.43 18.87 -24.13
C SER A 91 23.93 18.85 -24.38
N LYS A 92 24.63 17.76 -24.04
CA LYS A 92 26.10 17.67 -24.12
C LYS A 92 26.57 17.25 -25.51
N TYR A 93 25.91 16.26 -26.10
CA TYR A 93 26.34 15.65 -27.36
C TYR A 93 25.47 16.02 -28.55
N HIS A 94 24.33 16.68 -28.33
CA HIS A 94 23.39 17.10 -29.39
C HIS A 94 22.84 15.95 -30.25
N GLU A 95 22.90 14.71 -29.75
CA GLU A 95 22.39 13.51 -30.40
C GLU A 95 21.14 12.97 -29.69
N ASP A 96 20.28 12.26 -30.42
CA ASP A 96 19.18 11.49 -29.83
C ASP A 96 19.69 10.13 -29.35
N CYS A 97 19.86 10.02 -28.04
CA CYS A 97 20.37 8.83 -27.38
C CYS A 97 19.25 7.93 -26.81
N SER A 98 17.98 8.22 -27.10
CA SER A 98 16.81 7.56 -26.49
C SER A 98 16.82 6.04 -26.63
N ALA A 99 16.94 5.54 -27.87
CA ALA A 99 16.94 4.11 -28.14
C ALA A 99 18.11 3.38 -27.47
N TRP A 100 19.29 4.01 -27.44
CA TRP A 100 20.47 3.43 -26.79
C TRP A 100 20.30 3.38 -25.27
N LEU A 101 19.89 4.48 -24.64
CA LEU A 101 19.75 4.57 -23.20
C LEU A 101 18.69 3.58 -22.67
N LEU A 102 17.59 3.38 -23.41
CA LEU A 102 16.54 2.41 -23.08
C LEU A 102 16.98 0.93 -23.24
N SER A 103 18.09 0.68 -23.93
CA SER A 103 18.65 -0.68 -24.10
C SER A 103 19.62 -1.10 -22.98
N LEU A 104 19.97 -0.17 -22.09
CA LEU A 104 20.94 -0.41 -21.02
C LEU A 104 20.28 -1.03 -19.78
N ASN A 105 21.04 -1.82 -19.04
CA ASN A 105 20.65 -2.30 -17.71
C ASN A 105 20.93 -1.24 -16.62
N ASP A 106 20.51 -1.51 -15.38
CA ASP A 106 20.64 -0.53 -14.29
C ASP A 106 22.09 -0.17 -13.93
N GLU A 107 23.02 -1.12 -13.99
CA GLU A 107 24.45 -0.88 -13.71
C GLU A 107 25.09 0.00 -14.79
N GLN A 108 24.78 -0.28 -16.06
CA GLN A 108 25.20 0.52 -17.20
C GLN A 108 24.64 1.94 -17.12
N MET A 109 23.40 2.11 -16.64
CA MET A 109 22.78 3.41 -16.45
C MET A 109 23.46 4.24 -15.35
N GLU A 110 23.91 3.60 -14.27
CA GLU A 110 24.73 4.26 -13.25
C GLU A 110 26.11 4.65 -13.78
N ALA A 111 26.73 3.78 -14.58
CA ALA A 111 27.98 4.10 -15.26
C ALA A 111 27.82 5.32 -16.19
N VAL A 112 26.73 5.39 -16.96
CA VAL A 112 26.41 6.55 -17.80
C VAL A 112 26.34 7.83 -16.97
N SER A 113 25.72 7.80 -15.80
CA SER A 113 25.59 8.96 -14.91
C SER A 113 26.94 9.52 -14.45
N SER A 114 27.94 8.65 -14.26
CA SER A 114 29.30 9.07 -13.90
C SER A 114 30.11 9.48 -15.12
N LEU A 115 30.07 8.67 -16.18
CA LEU A 115 30.90 8.85 -17.37
C LEU A 115 30.47 10.04 -18.23
N ILE A 116 29.19 10.44 -18.20
CA ILE A 116 28.72 11.64 -18.91
C ILE A 116 29.44 12.92 -18.45
N LEU A 117 29.98 12.95 -17.23
CA LEU A 117 30.73 14.10 -16.74
C LEU A 117 32.16 14.15 -17.30
N VAL A 118 32.73 12.98 -17.63
CA VAL A 118 34.15 12.84 -17.99
C VAL A 118 34.34 12.70 -19.52
N CYS A 119 33.51 11.92 -20.19
CA CYS A 119 33.66 11.66 -21.63
C CYS A 119 33.44 12.94 -22.46
N ASN A 120 34.27 13.14 -23.49
CA ASN A 120 34.17 14.31 -24.36
C ASN A 120 33.29 14.05 -25.60
N SER A 121 33.06 12.78 -25.93
CA SER A 121 32.21 12.38 -27.05
C SER A 121 31.25 11.26 -26.67
N PHE A 122 30.14 11.16 -27.41
CA PHE A 122 29.16 10.11 -27.19
C PHE A 122 29.68 8.71 -27.55
N GLN A 123 30.55 8.61 -28.55
CA GLN A 123 31.19 7.33 -28.93
C GLN A 123 32.11 6.81 -27.82
N GLU A 124 32.89 7.69 -27.20
CA GLU A 124 33.72 7.33 -26.05
C GLU A 124 32.88 6.80 -24.89
N LEU A 125 31.79 7.49 -24.57
CA LEU A 125 30.83 7.06 -23.54
C LEU A 125 30.26 5.66 -23.84
N LYS A 126 29.76 5.45 -25.07
CA LYS A 126 29.22 4.16 -25.51
C LYS A 126 30.22 3.03 -25.37
N ASN A 127 31.46 3.27 -25.80
CA ASN A 127 32.51 2.25 -25.74
C ASN A 127 32.82 1.87 -24.30
N GLN A 128 32.98 2.84 -23.40
CA GLN A 128 33.26 2.56 -22.00
C GLN A 128 32.12 1.80 -21.30
N VAL A 129 30.87 2.18 -21.55
CA VAL A 129 29.69 1.47 -21.00
C VAL A 129 29.59 0.04 -21.54
N THR A 130 29.98 -0.20 -22.79
CA THR A 130 29.93 -1.53 -23.43
C THR A 130 31.04 -2.47 -22.91
N ILE A 131 32.17 -1.91 -22.47
CA ILE A 131 33.29 -2.67 -21.89
C ILE A 131 32.95 -3.20 -20.49
N MET A 132 32.01 -2.58 -19.78
CA MET A 132 31.57 -2.99 -18.44
C MET A 132 30.65 -4.23 -18.43
N LYS A 133 30.69 -5.07 -19.47
CA LYS A 133 29.96 -6.35 -19.52
C LYS A 133 30.59 -7.42 -18.64
#